data_AF-A0AAU6I0K5-F1
#
_entry.id   AF-A0AAU6I0K5-F1
#
_cell.length_a   1.000
_cell.length_b   1.000
_cell.length_c   1.000
_cell.angle_alpha   90.00
_cell.angle_beta   90.00
_cell.angle_gamma   90.00
#
_symmetry.space_group_name_H-M   'P 1'
#
loop_
_entity.id
_entity.type
_entity.pdbx_description
1 polymer ?
#
loop_
_entity_poly.entity_id
_entity_poly.type
_entity_poly.pdbx_seq_one_letter_code
_entity_poly.pdbx_strand_id
1 'polypeptide(L)'
;MNDLMGQLPRPIAERMGRMSGMAMRAIIALIDEAPDTFAALVERIGTWDDDPGRTPYPMPRYQFAIKEVLRIVNDAFTAIDERGPLPNEAVAEGARGIVERLTPEEYRAEALAKLAEFPPGTEPMDLSGGEDGGPVDFVIAAAAAAWLCGGAGGRMATLENIRLMLLQQARQAESIATGAPDREQVNKISDADALALLAELYDEDYVRLIPGPRQRGPWEWDMLAVLKTHLLETPADATTPEQRQGLKKKLLTVLQAAAATQVKAAKPSVRPVGTRVQPKRKPKRKR
;
A
#
# COMPACT_ATOMS: atom_id res chain seq x y z
N MET A 1 -17.63 12.70 13.65
CA MET A 1 -17.43 11.34 13.11
C MET A 1 -17.98 10.40 14.16
N ASN A 2 -19.13 9.76 13.93
CA ASN A 2 -19.76 8.90 14.94
C ASN A 2 -18.85 7.71 15.19
N ASP A 3 -18.28 7.63 16.39
CA ASP A 3 -17.44 6.52 16.82
C ASP A 3 -18.32 5.29 17.09
N LEU A 4 -18.71 4.63 16.00
CA LEU A 4 -19.45 3.37 16.02
C LEU A 4 -18.69 2.27 16.78
N MET A 5 -17.36 2.35 16.84
CA MET A 5 -16.52 1.41 17.57
C MET A 5 -16.57 1.64 19.08
N GLY A 6 -16.64 2.91 19.53
CA GLY A 6 -16.80 3.27 20.94
C GLY A 6 -18.15 2.87 21.56
N GLN A 7 -19.13 2.48 20.75
CA GLN A 7 -20.46 2.01 21.20
C GLN A 7 -20.57 0.49 21.31
N LEU A 8 -19.58 -0.25 20.79
CA LEU A 8 -19.57 -1.72 20.83
C LEU A 8 -19.04 -2.23 22.18
N PRO A 9 -19.46 -3.43 22.63
CA PRO A 9 -18.82 -4.09 23.76
C PRO A 9 -17.31 -4.19 23.55
N ARG A 10 -16.53 -3.86 24.59
CA ARG A 10 -15.05 -3.80 24.52
C ARG A 10 -14.41 -5.03 23.85
N PRO A 11 -14.82 -6.29 24.11
CA PRO A 11 -14.24 -7.45 23.45
C PRO A 11 -14.45 -7.46 21.93
N ILE A 12 -15.59 -6.95 21.46
CA ILE A 12 -15.94 -6.85 20.04
C ILE A 12 -15.11 -5.74 19.38
N ALA A 13 -15.03 -4.57 20.01
CA ALA A 13 -14.21 -3.46 19.53
C ALA A 13 -12.72 -3.84 19.45
N GLU A 14 -12.21 -4.54 20.47
CA GLU A 14 -10.84 -5.08 20.46
C GLU A 14 -10.63 -6.04 19.30
N ARG A 15 -11.53 -7.03 19.14
CA ARG A 15 -11.46 -8.00 18.06
C ARG A 15 -11.42 -7.32 16.69
N MET A 16 -12.32 -6.38 16.44
CA MET A 16 -12.40 -5.65 15.17
C MET A 16 -11.14 -4.82 14.91
N GLY A 17 -10.66 -4.06 15.92
CA GLY A 17 -9.45 -3.24 15.78
C GLY A 17 -8.20 -4.09 15.55
N ARG A 18 -8.06 -5.23 16.23
CA ARG A 18 -6.96 -6.18 16.01
C ARG A 18 -6.99 -6.76 14.61
N MET A 19 -8.17 -7.07 14.10
CA MET A 19 -8.30 -7.68 12.78
C MET A 19 -8.09 -6.68 11.65
N SER A 20 -8.54 -5.44 11.81
CA SER A 20 -8.19 -4.35 10.89
C SER A 20 -6.68 -4.11 10.88
N GLY A 21 -6.04 -4.06 12.06
CA GLY A 21 -4.57 -3.98 12.16
C GLY A 21 -3.85 -5.12 11.44
N MET A 22 -4.28 -6.36 11.67
CA MET A 22 -3.68 -7.54 11.01
C MET A 22 -3.94 -7.56 9.49
N ALA A 23 -5.12 -7.15 9.03
CA ALA A 23 -5.43 -7.02 7.61
C ALA A 23 -4.48 -6.02 6.91
N MET A 24 -4.29 -4.82 7.48
CA MET A 24 -3.37 -3.83 6.94
C MET A 24 -1.92 -4.33 6.96
N ARG A 25 -1.48 -4.98 8.05
CA ARG A 25 -0.14 -5.57 8.17
C ARG A 25 0.07 -6.73 7.19
N ALA A 26 -0.97 -7.49 6.87
CA ALA A 26 -0.88 -8.57 5.89
C ALA A 26 -0.60 -8.03 4.49
N ILE A 27 -1.26 -6.93 4.10
CA ILE A 27 -0.97 -6.23 2.84
C ILE A 27 0.46 -5.71 2.84
N ILE A 28 0.91 -5.06 3.93
CA ILE A 28 2.29 -4.58 4.07
C ILE A 28 3.29 -5.74 3.96
N ALA A 29 3.05 -6.88 4.61
CA ALA A 29 3.93 -8.03 4.56
C ALA A 29 4.10 -8.57 3.13
N LEU A 30 3.04 -8.55 2.32
CA LEU A 30 3.13 -8.94 0.91
C LEU A 30 3.87 -7.89 0.05
N ILE A 31 3.69 -6.60 0.33
CA ILE A 31 4.44 -5.51 -0.32
C ILE A 31 5.94 -5.61 0.00
N ASP A 32 6.27 -5.91 1.26
CA ASP A 32 7.64 -6.04 1.76
C ASP A 32 8.29 -7.39 1.43
N GLU A 33 7.60 -8.27 0.69
CA GLU A 33 8.03 -9.64 0.35
C GLU A 33 8.42 -10.47 1.59
N ALA A 34 7.63 -10.39 2.67
CA ALA A 34 7.85 -11.06 3.95
C ALA A 34 6.86 -12.24 4.17
N PRO A 35 7.07 -13.40 3.52
CA PRO A 35 6.12 -14.51 3.52
C PRO A 35 5.86 -15.09 4.91
N ASP A 36 6.88 -15.18 5.77
CA ASP A 36 6.73 -15.71 7.13
C ASP A 36 5.84 -14.81 8.01
N THR A 37 5.97 -13.49 7.83
CA THR A 37 5.11 -12.52 8.54
C THR A 37 3.68 -12.61 8.03
N PHE A 38 3.49 -12.75 6.72
CA PHE A 38 2.17 -12.94 6.13
C PHE A 38 1.51 -14.23 6.63
N ALA A 39 2.24 -15.35 6.63
CA ALA A 39 1.75 -16.64 7.13
C ALA A 39 1.31 -16.55 8.60
N ALA A 40 2.15 -15.96 9.46
CA ALA A 40 1.82 -15.76 10.87
C ALA A 40 0.57 -14.90 11.08
N LEU A 41 0.35 -13.89 10.21
CA LEU A 41 -0.86 -13.05 10.28
C LEU A 41 -2.11 -13.81 9.85
N VAL A 42 -2.04 -14.62 8.79
CA VAL A 42 -3.16 -15.48 8.34
C VAL A 42 -3.55 -16.43 9.48
N GLU A 43 -2.58 -17.17 10.03
CA GLU A 43 -2.81 -18.08 11.16
C GLU A 43 -3.38 -17.34 12.38
N ARG A 44 -2.84 -16.16 12.70
CA ARG A 44 -3.29 -15.39 13.87
C ARG A 44 -4.73 -14.89 13.73
N ILE A 45 -5.16 -14.51 12.53
CA ILE A 45 -6.56 -14.18 12.25
C ILE A 45 -7.44 -15.42 12.48
N GLY A 46 -7.00 -16.57 11.97
CA GLY A 46 -7.71 -17.84 12.08
C GLY A 46 -7.80 -18.40 13.49
N THR A 47 -6.90 -18.04 14.40
CA THR A 47 -6.84 -18.58 15.77
C THR A 47 -7.16 -17.55 16.85
N TRP A 48 -7.42 -16.29 16.49
CA TRP A 48 -7.60 -15.22 17.46
C TRP A 48 -8.67 -15.55 18.51
N ASP A 49 -9.81 -16.09 18.09
CA ASP A 49 -10.94 -16.33 19.00
C ASP A 49 -10.71 -17.56 19.91
N ASP A 50 -9.66 -18.34 19.68
CA ASP A 50 -9.30 -19.54 20.45
C ASP A 50 -8.43 -19.22 21.68
N ASP A 51 -7.93 -17.97 21.80
CA ASP A 51 -7.12 -17.55 22.96
C ASP A 51 -7.93 -17.62 24.28
N PRO A 52 -7.32 -18.08 25.39
CA PRO A 52 -7.99 -18.18 26.69
C PRO A 52 -8.63 -16.86 27.14
N GLY A 53 -9.89 -16.93 27.58
CA GLY A 53 -10.63 -15.79 28.12
C GLY A 53 -11.26 -14.86 27.08
N ARG A 54 -11.20 -15.21 25.78
CA ARG A 54 -11.88 -14.46 24.73
C ARG A 54 -13.33 -14.90 24.54
N THR A 55 -14.17 -13.92 24.19
CA THR A 55 -15.54 -14.18 23.75
C THR A 55 -15.51 -14.50 22.26
N PRO A 56 -16.09 -15.64 21.81
CA PRO A 56 -16.17 -15.97 20.40
C PRO A 56 -16.84 -14.85 19.60
N TYR A 57 -16.23 -14.48 18.47
CA TYR A 57 -16.81 -13.49 17.57
C TYR A 57 -18.00 -14.12 16.82
N PRO A 58 -19.14 -13.40 16.66
CA PRO A 58 -20.36 -13.99 16.10
C PRO A 58 -20.31 -14.22 14.57
N MET A 59 -19.33 -13.66 13.87
CA MET A 59 -19.15 -13.84 12.42
C MET A 59 -18.01 -14.81 12.12
N PRO A 60 -17.92 -15.37 10.90
CA PRO A 60 -16.79 -16.21 10.50
C PRO A 60 -15.44 -15.52 10.74
N ARG A 61 -14.44 -16.32 11.13
CA ARG A 61 -13.15 -15.84 11.67
C ARG A 61 -12.46 -14.82 10.76
N TYR A 62 -12.48 -15.04 9.45
CA TYR A 62 -11.81 -14.20 8.45
C TYR A 62 -12.68 -13.08 7.90
N GLN A 63 -14.01 -13.15 8.05
CA GLN A 63 -14.94 -12.28 7.33
C GLN A 63 -14.67 -10.78 7.57
N PHE A 64 -14.38 -10.39 8.82
CA PHE A 64 -14.06 -8.99 9.12
C PHE A 64 -12.71 -8.56 8.53
N ALA A 65 -11.69 -9.43 8.58
CA ALA A 65 -10.39 -9.15 7.99
C ALA A 65 -10.50 -8.96 6.47
N ILE A 66 -11.29 -9.83 5.82
CA ILE A 66 -11.59 -9.74 4.38
C ILE A 66 -12.26 -8.40 4.06
N LYS A 67 -13.30 -8.00 4.80
CA LYS A 67 -13.96 -6.70 4.61
C LYS A 67 -12.99 -5.51 4.67
N GLU A 68 -12.04 -5.55 5.62
CA GLU A 68 -11.03 -4.50 5.74
C GLU A 68 -10.05 -4.49 4.56
N VAL A 69 -9.64 -5.66 4.07
CA VAL A 69 -8.81 -5.77 2.86
C VAL A 69 -9.56 -5.29 1.63
N LEU A 70 -10.84 -5.68 1.46
CA LEU A 70 -11.68 -5.25 0.35
C LEU A 70 -11.88 -3.74 0.31
N ARG A 71 -11.95 -3.08 1.47
CA ARG A 71 -11.97 -1.62 1.54
C ARG A 71 -10.73 -1.03 0.87
N ILE A 72 -9.54 -1.57 1.16
CA ILE A 72 -8.28 -1.13 0.52
C ILE A 72 -8.26 -1.44 -0.97
N VAL A 73 -8.75 -2.62 -1.38
CA VAL A 73 -8.90 -2.97 -2.80
C VAL A 73 -9.78 -1.95 -3.52
N ASN A 74 -10.94 -1.60 -2.96
CA ASN A 74 -11.87 -0.64 -3.55
C ASN A 74 -11.30 0.79 -3.59
N ASP A 75 -10.59 1.21 -2.52
CA ASP A 75 -9.89 2.49 -2.49
C ASP A 75 -8.83 2.55 -3.61
N ALA A 76 -8.10 1.44 -3.84
CA ALA A 76 -7.10 1.35 -4.91
C ALA A 76 -7.73 1.33 -6.31
N PHE A 77 -8.82 0.57 -6.52
CA PHE A 77 -9.56 0.61 -7.79
C PHE A 77 -10.08 2.02 -8.09
N THR A 78 -10.70 2.69 -7.10
CA THR A 78 -11.19 4.06 -7.27
C THR A 78 -10.07 4.99 -7.73
N ALA A 79 -8.88 4.89 -7.12
CA ALA A 79 -7.73 5.72 -7.50
C ALA A 79 -7.12 5.35 -8.86
N ILE A 80 -7.28 4.10 -9.32
CA ILE A 80 -6.78 3.64 -10.64
C ILE A 80 -7.77 3.95 -11.75
N ASP A 81 -9.06 3.81 -11.51
CA ASP A 81 -10.14 4.01 -12.48
C ASP A 81 -10.18 5.45 -13.00
N GLU A 82 -9.71 6.43 -12.22
CA GLU A 82 -9.47 7.81 -12.68
C GLU A 82 -8.57 7.88 -13.93
N ARG A 83 -7.74 6.85 -14.16
CA ARG A 83 -6.83 6.73 -15.32
C ARG A 83 -7.32 5.72 -16.36
N GLY A 84 -8.42 5.02 -16.08
CA GLY A 84 -9.04 4.01 -16.94
C GLY A 84 -9.20 2.65 -16.24
N PRO A 85 -10.31 1.93 -16.51
CA PRO A 85 -10.67 0.72 -15.77
C PRO A 85 -9.60 -0.36 -15.88
N LEU A 86 -9.39 -1.09 -14.80
CA LEU A 86 -8.55 -2.29 -14.79
C LEU A 86 -9.38 -3.53 -15.13
N PRO A 87 -8.94 -4.38 -16.07
CA PRO A 87 -9.58 -5.67 -16.31
C PRO A 87 -9.26 -6.65 -15.18
N ASN A 88 -10.23 -7.49 -14.84
CA ASN A 88 -10.18 -8.51 -13.80
C ASN A 88 -9.03 -9.49 -14.02
N GLU A 89 -8.72 -9.81 -15.27
CA GLU A 89 -7.61 -10.68 -15.65
C GLU A 89 -6.27 -10.08 -15.21
N ALA A 90 -6.08 -8.76 -15.33
CA ALA A 90 -4.84 -8.13 -14.89
C ALA A 90 -4.68 -8.21 -13.36
N VAL A 91 -5.79 -8.08 -12.63
CA VAL A 91 -5.81 -8.18 -11.17
C VAL A 91 -5.57 -9.63 -10.73
N ALA A 92 -6.23 -10.58 -11.38
CA ALA A 92 -6.07 -12.00 -11.11
C ALA A 92 -4.65 -12.50 -11.40
N GLU A 93 -4.05 -12.11 -12.54
CA GLU A 93 -2.65 -12.43 -12.86
C GLU A 93 -1.67 -11.76 -11.90
N GLY A 94 -1.93 -10.50 -11.53
CA GLY A 94 -1.15 -9.77 -10.54
C GLY A 94 -1.14 -10.45 -9.17
N ALA A 95 -2.32 -10.83 -8.69
CA ALA A 95 -2.50 -11.57 -7.45
C ALA A 95 -1.87 -12.97 -7.54
N ARG A 96 -2.03 -13.68 -8.67
CA ARG A 96 -1.43 -15.01 -8.90
C ARG A 96 0.08 -14.97 -8.67
N GLY A 97 0.78 -14.01 -9.25
CA GLY A 97 2.24 -13.90 -9.08
C GLY A 97 2.68 -13.65 -7.64
N ILE A 98 1.85 -13.00 -6.82
CA ILE A 98 2.09 -12.85 -5.38
C ILE A 98 1.78 -14.15 -4.63
N VAL A 99 0.64 -14.79 -4.95
CA VAL A 99 0.21 -16.05 -4.34
C VAL A 99 1.27 -17.14 -4.51
N GLU A 100 1.79 -17.32 -5.72
CA GLU A 100 2.81 -18.33 -6.01
C GLU A 100 4.09 -18.16 -5.19
N ARG A 101 4.52 -16.92 -4.95
CA ARG A 101 5.80 -16.61 -4.30
C ARG A 101 5.72 -16.48 -2.78
N LEU A 102 4.65 -15.86 -2.27
CA LEU A 102 4.65 -15.28 -0.93
C LEU A 102 3.59 -15.87 0.02
N THR A 103 2.72 -16.76 -0.44
CA THR A 103 1.62 -17.28 0.40
C THR A 103 1.92 -18.67 0.98
N PRO A 104 1.29 -19.01 2.13
CA PRO A 104 1.45 -20.32 2.76
C PRO A 104 1.12 -21.46 1.80
N GLU A 105 1.91 -22.53 1.84
CA GLU A 105 1.77 -23.68 0.93
C GLU A 105 0.38 -24.32 1.03
N GLU A 106 -0.17 -24.39 2.24
CA GLU A 106 -1.49 -24.98 2.52
C GLU A 106 -2.66 -24.28 1.81
N TYR A 107 -2.57 -22.98 1.53
CA TYR A 107 -3.62 -22.23 0.83
C TYR A 107 -3.33 -22.01 -0.66
N ARG A 108 -2.10 -22.26 -1.11
CA ARG A 108 -1.63 -21.85 -2.43
C ARG A 108 -2.41 -22.49 -3.56
N ALA A 109 -2.56 -23.82 -3.56
CA ALA A 109 -3.20 -24.53 -4.67
C ALA A 109 -4.67 -24.12 -4.85
N GLU A 110 -5.41 -24.01 -3.75
CA GLU A 110 -6.81 -23.59 -3.75
C GLU A 110 -6.95 -22.12 -4.16
N ALA A 111 -6.08 -21.24 -3.67
CA ALA A 111 -6.06 -19.83 -4.05
C ALA A 111 -5.81 -19.65 -5.56
N LEU A 112 -4.87 -20.41 -6.13
CA LEU A 112 -4.54 -20.36 -7.55
C LEU A 112 -5.68 -20.89 -8.43
N ALA A 113 -6.36 -21.95 -7.99
CA ALA A 113 -7.54 -22.48 -8.67
C ALA A 113 -8.67 -21.43 -8.69
N LYS A 114 -8.99 -20.86 -7.53
CA LYS A 114 -10.03 -19.82 -7.41
C LYS A 114 -9.69 -18.56 -8.21
N LEU A 115 -8.42 -18.15 -8.24
CA LEU A 115 -7.96 -17.04 -9.08
C LEU A 115 -8.18 -17.29 -10.58
N ALA A 116 -8.13 -18.54 -11.03
CA ALA A 116 -8.36 -18.91 -12.43
C ALA A 116 -9.85 -18.91 -12.83
N GLU A 117 -10.77 -18.92 -11.87
CA GLU A 117 -12.21 -18.95 -12.10
C GLU A 117 -12.83 -17.55 -12.25
N PHE A 118 -12.09 -16.48 -11.95
CA PHE A 118 -12.62 -15.13 -12.07
C PHE A 118 -13.01 -14.78 -13.50
N PRO A 119 -14.22 -14.23 -13.72
CA PRO A 119 -14.67 -13.90 -15.05
C PRO A 119 -13.84 -12.76 -15.64
N PRO A 120 -13.50 -12.84 -16.94
CA PRO A 120 -12.82 -11.77 -17.65
C PRO A 120 -13.68 -10.50 -17.74
N GLY A 121 -13.05 -9.34 -17.91
CA GLY A 121 -13.73 -8.07 -18.15
C GLY A 121 -13.49 -7.02 -17.06
N THR A 122 -14.30 -5.96 -17.04
CA THR A 122 -14.15 -4.82 -16.12
C THR A 122 -15.32 -4.69 -15.15
N GLU A 123 -16.15 -5.73 -15.05
CA GLU A 123 -17.21 -5.76 -14.04
C GLU A 123 -16.60 -5.94 -12.64
N PRO A 124 -17.25 -5.43 -11.58
CA PRO A 124 -16.72 -5.52 -10.22
C PRO A 124 -16.32 -6.96 -9.84
N MET A 125 -15.04 -7.14 -9.52
CA MET A 125 -14.48 -8.44 -9.10
C MET A 125 -14.88 -8.73 -7.65
N ASP A 126 -15.58 -9.84 -7.41
CA ASP A 126 -15.96 -10.26 -6.06
C ASP A 126 -14.85 -11.08 -5.38
N LEU A 127 -13.99 -10.40 -4.63
CA LEU A 127 -12.91 -11.02 -3.85
C LEU A 127 -13.35 -11.43 -2.42
N SER A 128 -14.66 -11.36 -2.09
CA SER A 128 -15.11 -11.51 -0.70
C SER A 128 -15.19 -12.95 -0.20
N GLY A 129 -15.32 -13.92 -1.11
CA GLY A 129 -15.63 -15.30 -0.76
C GLY A 129 -17.06 -15.51 -0.26
N GLY A 130 -17.91 -14.48 -0.25
CA GLY A 130 -19.30 -14.54 0.20
C GLY A 130 -19.46 -14.58 1.73
N GLU A 131 -20.54 -15.20 2.20
CA GLU A 131 -20.90 -15.24 3.63
C GLU A 131 -19.94 -16.11 4.46
N ASP A 132 -19.34 -17.12 3.84
CA ASP A 132 -18.43 -18.11 4.45
C ASP A 132 -16.94 -17.84 4.16
N GLY A 133 -16.59 -16.59 3.82
CA GLY A 133 -15.22 -16.21 3.45
C GLY A 133 -14.16 -16.71 4.44
N GLY A 134 -13.22 -17.49 3.93
CA GLY A 134 -12.23 -18.25 4.69
C GLY A 134 -10.78 -17.74 4.54
N PRO A 135 -9.79 -18.53 4.98
CA PRO A 135 -8.38 -18.17 4.86
C PRO A 135 -7.95 -17.96 3.39
N VAL A 136 -8.44 -18.81 2.48
CA VAL A 136 -8.12 -18.71 1.05
C VAL A 136 -8.62 -17.41 0.45
N ASP A 137 -9.83 -16.98 0.80
CA ASP A 137 -10.41 -15.70 0.35
C ASP A 137 -9.60 -14.51 0.85
N PHE A 138 -9.21 -14.56 2.13
CA PHE A 138 -8.34 -13.54 2.71
C PHE A 138 -6.99 -13.48 1.98
N VAL A 139 -6.38 -14.63 1.68
CA VAL A 139 -5.12 -14.71 0.94
C VAL A 139 -5.24 -14.07 -0.44
N ILE A 140 -6.30 -14.41 -1.19
CA ILE A 140 -6.56 -13.86 -2.53
C ILE A 140 -6.78 -12.34 -2.44
N ALA A 141 -7.66 -11.89 -1.54
CA ALA A 141 -7.97 -10.48 -1.39
C ALA A 141 -6.73 -9.67 -0.97
N ALA A 142 -5.91 -10.20 -0.05
CA ALA A 142 -4.69 -9.53 0.40
C ALA A 142 -3.63 -9.48 -0.71
N ALA A 143 -3.49 -10.54 -1.51
CA ALA A 143 -2.60 -10.54 -2.67
C ALA A 143 -3.05 -9.54 -3.73
N ALA A 144 -4.35 -9.47 -4.03
CA ALA A 144 -4.90 -8.47 -4.95
C ALA A 144 -4.66 -7.05 -4.42
N ALA A 145 -4.93 -6.79 -3.14
CA ALA A 145 -4.66 -5.50 -2.50
C ALA A 145 -3.18 -5.12 -2.59
N ALA A 146 -2.28 -6.04 -2.25
CA ALA A 146 -0.83 -5.82 -2.31
C ALA A 146 -0.35 -5.53 -3.73
N TRP A 147 -0.88 -6.22 -4.75
CA TRP A 147 -0.55 -5.92 -6.15
C TRP A 147 -1.08 -4.56 -6.61
N LEU A 148 -2.33 -4.23 -6.23
CA LEU A 148 -2.96 -2.96 -6.57
C LEU A 148 -2.20 -1.77 -5.94
N CYS A 149 -1.91 -1.87 -4.64
CA CYS A 149 -1.10 -0.92 -3.90
C CYS A 149 0.36 -0.88 -4.39
N GLY A 150 0.91 -2.04 -4.75
CA GLY A 150 2.28 -2.28 -5.19
C GLY A 150 2.65 -1.70 -6.55
N GLY A 151 1.68 -1.11 -7.26
CA GLY A 151 1.96 -0.43 -8.52
C GLY A 151 1.02 -0.76 -9.65
N ALA A 152 0.19 -1.82 -9.59
CA ALA A 152 -0.76 -2.21 -10.65
C ALA A 152 -0.29 -1.85 -12.09
N GLY A 153 0.86 -2.39 -12.52
CA GLY A 153 1.44 -2.05 -13.83
C GLY A 153 2.07 -0.65 -13.95
N GLY A 154 2.63 -0.11 -12.86
CA GLY A 154 3.29 1.20 -12.80
C GLY A 154 2.35 2.40 -12.67
N ARG A 155 1.09 2.18 -12.28
CA ARG A 155 0.06 3.22 -12.13
C ARG A 155 0.12 3.92 -10.77
N MET A 156 0.60 3.27 -9.72
CA MET A 156 0.85 3.91 -8.42
C MET A 156 2.31 4.34 -8.31
N ALA A 157 2.54 5.65 -8.15
CA ALA A 157 3.88 6.24 -8.22
C ALA A 157 4.56 6.45 -6.85
N THR A 158 3.89 6.13 -5.74
CA THR A 158 4.37 6.39 -4.37
C THR A 158 4.10 5.20 -3.45
N LEU A 159 4.85 4.11 -3.65
CA LEU A 159 4.66 2.85 -2.92
C LEU A 159 4.88 3.04 -1.41
N GLU A 160 5.93 3.79 -1.05
CA GLU A 160 6.27 4.03 0.36
C GLU A 160 5.20 4.86 1.06
N ASN A 161 4.56 5.80 0.34
CA ASN A 161 3.45 6.56 0.89
C ASN A 161 2.20 5.70 1.14
N ILE A 162 1.90 4.75 0.24
CA ILE A 162 0.81 3.78 0.45
C ILE A 162 1.13 2.88 1.65
N ARG A 163 2.37 2.39 1.74
CA ARG A 163 2.84 1.59 2.87
C ARG A 163 2.71 2.36 4.20
N LEU A 164 3.10 3.64 4.24
CA LEU A 164 2.92 4.51 5.41
C LEU A 164 1.44 4.65 5.76
N MET A 165 0.57 4.89 4.78
CA MET A 165 -0.87 5.03 5.00
C MET A 165 -1.46 3.76 5.65
N LEU A 166 -1.11 2.58 5.12
CA LEU A 166 -1.54 1.30 5.69
C LEU A 166 -1.04 1.12 7.12
N LEU A 167 0.22 1.49 7.39
CA LEU A 167 0.79 1.39 8.74
C LEU A 167 0.08 2.34 9.73
N GLN A 168 -0.21 3.58 9.32
CA GLN A 168 -0.95 4.54 10.16
C GLN A 168 -2.35 4.02 10.48
N GLN A 169 -3.05 3.43 9.50
CA GLN A 169 -4.36 2.81 9.72
C GLN A 169 -4.25 1.60 10.67
N ALA A 170 -3.22 0.76 10.51
CA ALA A 170 -2.98 -0.37 11.39
C ALA A 170 -2.77 0.08 12.85
N ARG A 171 -1.91 1.08 13.07
CA ARG A 171 -1.64 1.61 14.43
C ARG A 171 -2.87 2.28 15.04
N GLN A 172 -3.67 2.98 14.24
CA GLN A 172 -4.93 3.56 14.71
C GLN A 172 -5.89 2.45 15.17
N ALA A 173 -6.04 1.40 14.37
CA ALA A 173 -6.90 0.26 14.71
C ALA A 173 -6.41 -0.48 15.97
N GLU A 174 -5.09 -0.66 16.12
CA GLU A 174 -4.46 -1.25 17.31
C GLU A 174 -4.62 -0.37 18.56
N SER A 175 -4.53 0.96 18.41
CA SER A 175 -4.75 1.92 19.50
C SER A 175 -6.20 1.87 19.99
N ILE A 176 -7.16 1.83 19.05
CA ILE A 176 -8.58 1.68 19.37
C ILE A 176 -8.81 0.33 20.09
N ALA A 177 -8.20 -0.74 19.59
CA ALA A 177 -8.34 -2.07 20.20
C ALA A 177 -7.81 -2.14 21.64
N THR A 178 -6.71 -1.45 21.93
CA THR A 178 -6.15 -1.39 23.29
C THR A 178 -6.92 -0.44 24.21
N GLY A 179 -7.76 0.44 23.66
CA GLY A 179 -8.42 1.50 24.40
C GLY A 179 -7.45 2.59 24.86
N ALA A 180 -6.36 2.79 24.12
CA ALA A 180 -5.37 3.83 24.43
C ALA A 180 -6.01 5.22 24.34
N PRO A 181 -5.84 6.11 25.33
CA PRO A 181 -6.33 7.48 25.25
C PRO A 181 -5.72 8.22 24.05
N ASP A 182 -6.51 9.04 23.33
CA ASP A 182 -6.05 9.73 22.11
C ASP A 182 -4.75 10.51 22.28
N ARG A 183 -4.54 11.11 23.46
CA ARG A 183 -3.31 11.87 23.80
C ARG A 183 -2.04 11.00 23.89
N GLU A 184 -2.19 9.69 24.08
CA GLU A 184 -1.10 8.72 24.21
C GLU A 184 -0.88 7.94 22.88
N GLN A 185 -1.73 8.17 21.87
CA GLN A 185 -1.63 7.49 20.58
C GLN A 185 -0.60 8.17 19.66
N VAL A 186 0.40 7.40 19.20
CA VAL A 186 1.37 7.85 18.18
C VAL A 186 1.07 7.17 16.84
N ASN A 187 0.02 7.65 16.18
CA ASN A 187 -0.46 7.07 14.92
C ASN A 187 -0.02 7.84 13.67
N LYS A 188 0.60 9.02 13.85
CA LYS A 188 1.10 9.87 12.76
C LYS A 188 2.41 10.53 13.19
N ILE A 189 3.29 10.74 12.21
CA ILE A 189 4.56 11.44 12.37
C ILE A 189 4.54 12.69 11.49
N SER A 190 4.99 13.81 12.05
CA SER A 190 5.02 15.08 11.31
C SER A 190 6.11 15.07 10.24
N ASP A 191 5.98 15.94 9.24
CA ASP A 191 7.06 16.15 8.28
C ASP A 191 8.33 16.70 8.96
N ALA A 192 8.17 17.51 10.00
CA ALA A 192 9.29 18.13 10.70
C ALA A 192 10.15 17.07 11.40
N ASP A 193 9.53 16.08 12.04
CA ASP A 193 10.26 14.98 12.71
C ASP A 193 10.98 14.10 11.68
N ALA A 194 10.34 13.83 10.54
CA ALA A 194 10.96 13.07 9.45
C ALA A 194 12.18 13.80 8.87
N LEU A 195 12.07 15.12 8.66
CA LEU A 195 13.20 15.93 8.19
C LEU A 195 14.31 16.06 9.23
N ALA A 196 13.97 16.13 10.52
CA ALA A 196 14.96 16.10 11.60
C ALA A 196 15.75 14.79 11.60
N LEU A 197 15.08 13.64 11.44
CA LEU A 197 15.77 12.35 11.28
C LEU A 197 16.65 12.32 10.03
N LEU A 198 16.20 12.90 8.92
CA LEU A 198 17.03 12.99 7.71
C LEU A 198 18.32 13.80 7.95
N ALA A 199 18.22 14.91 8.69
CA ALA A 199 19.37 15.72 9.08
C ALA A 199 20.36 14.94 9.95
N GLU A 200 19.86 14.13 10.89
CA GLU A 200 20.70 13.27 11.72
C GLU A 200 21.41 12.16 10.93
N LEU A 201 20.79 11.67 9.86
CA LEU A 201 21.35 10.58 9.05
C LEU A 201 22.46 11.05 8.12
N TYR A 202 22.30 12.21 7.49
CA TYR A 202 23.25 12.74 6.50
C TYR A 202 23.82 14.09 6.95
N ASP A 203 23.01 15.14 6.88
CA ASP A 203 23.27 16.51 7.37
C ASP A 203 22.06 17.43 7.03
N GLU A 204 22.11 18.70 7.44
CA GLU A 204 21.07 19.70 7.11
C GLU A 204 20.98 20.03 5.61
N ASP A 205 22.04 19.83 4.82
CA ASP A 205 22.03 20.14 3.40
C ASP A 205 21.15 19.15 2.62
N TYR A 206 21.09 17.89 3.06
CA TYR A 206 20.14 16.90 2.52
C TYR A 206 18.68 17.27 2.77
N VAL A 207 18.36 17.91 3.89
CA VAL A 207 16.99 18.39 4.17
C VAL A 207 16.56 19.44 3.15
N ARG A 208 17.48 20.30 2.70
CA ARG A 208 17.19 21.36 1.72
C ARG A 208 16.84 20.81 0.33
N LEU A 209 17.15 19.54 0.04
CA LEU A 209 16.74 18.87 -1.19
C LEU A 209 15.24 18.55 -1.22
N ILE A 210 14.57 18.50 -0.07
CA ILE A 210 13.14 18.24 0.02
C ILE A 210 12.40 19.59 0.11
N PRO A 211 11.67 20.01 -0.95
CA PRO A 211 10.98 21.29 -0.95
C PRO A 211 9.73 21.25 -0.06
N GLY A 212 9.09 22.41 0.09
CA GLY A 212 7.85 22.53 0.86
C GLY A 212 6.71 21.65 0.30
N PRO A 213 5.70 21.30 1.11
CA PRO A 213 4.69 20.28 0.77
C PRO A 213 4.00 20.43 -0.60
N ARG A 214 3.78 21.67 -1.06
CA ARG A 214 3.11 21.97 -2.34
C ARG A 214 4.00 21.76 -3.58
N GLN A 215 5.30 21.59 -3.39
CA GLN A 215 6.30 21.51 -4.46
C GLN A 215 6.92 20.12 -4.57
N ARG A 216 6.54 19.18 -3.70
CA ARG A 216 7.10 17.82 -3.66
C ARG A 216 6.57 16.99 -4.81
N GLY A 217 7.48 16.31 -5.50
CA GLY A 217 7.17 15.24 -6.43
C GLY A 217 7.03 13.88 -5.72
N PRO A 218 6.83 12.80 -6.50
CA PRO A 218 6.62 11.47 -5.96
C PRO A 218 7.76 10.95 -5.08
N TRP A 219 9.03 11.17 -5.48
CA TRP A 219 10.17 10.63 -4.74
C TRP A 219 10.41 11.37 -3.42
N GLU A 220 10.11 12.68 -3.36
CA GLU A 220 10.19 13.45 -2.11
C GLU A 220 9.14 12.97 -1.11
N TRP A 221 7.95 12.60 -1.59
CA TRP A 221 6.92 11.98 -0.76
C TRP A 221 7.36 10.60 -0.25
N ASP A 222 7.94 9.77 -1.11
CA ASP A 222 8.42 8.44 -0.71
C ASP A 222 9.58 8.51 0.29
N MET A 223 10.51 9.45 0.13
CA MET A 223 11.59 9.68 1.11
C MET A 223 11.04 10.00 2.49
N LEU A 224 10.07 10.92 2.57
CA LEU A 224 9.41 11.24 3.83
C LEU A 224 8.61 10.05 4.37
N ALA A 225 8.00 9.26 3.49
CA ALA A 225 7.22 8.10 3.91
C ALA A 225 8.09 7.01 4.55
N VAL A 226 9.28 6.76 3.99
CA VAL A 226 10.29 5.86 4.57
C VAL A 226 10.72 6.32 5.97
N LEU A 227 11.02 7.61 6.12
CA LEU A 227 11.44 8.20 7.40
C LEU A 227 10.33 8.15 8.46
N LYS A 228 9.10 8.51 8.07
CA LYS A 228 7.93 8.47 8.97
C LYS A 228 7.58 7.05 9.38
N THR A 229 7.67 6.11 8.45
CA THR A 229 7.50 4.69 8.75
C THR A 229 8.47 4.25 9.83
N HIS A 230 9.76 4.57 9.65
CA HIS A 230 10.78 4.26 10.64
C HIS A 230 10.43 4.85 12.00
N LEU A 231 10.07 6.14 12.05
CA LEU A 231 9.71 6.82 13.31
C LEU A 231 8.43 6.29 13.97
N LEU A 232 7.49 5.72 13.20
CA LEU A 232 6.33 5.03 13.77
C LEU A 232 6.74 3.72 14.46
N GLU A 233 7.69 2.99 13.89
CA GLU A 233 8.10 1.68 14.39
C GLU A 233 9.20 1.78 15.47
N THR A 234 10.09 2.76 15.35
CA THR A 234 11.26 2.95 16.21
C THR A 234 11.52 4.46 16.43
N PRO A 235 11.45 4.95 17.68
CA PRO A 235 11.85 6.31 18.01
C PRO A 235 13.28 6.64 17.54
N ALA A 236 13.55 7.91 17.19
CA ALA A 236 14.84 8.33 16.64
C ALA A 236 16.03 8.04 17.59
N ASP A 237 15.82 8.27 18.89
CA ASP A 237 16.77 8.02 19.97
C ASP A 237 17.02 6.53 20.22
N ALA A 238 16.03 5.68 19.93
CA ALA A 238 16.14 4.22 20.02
C ALA A 238 16.68 3.56 18.74
N THR A 239 17.03 4.34 17.70
CA THR A 239 17.45 3.80 16.41
C THR A 239 18.90 3.30 16.45
N THR A 240 19.09 1.98 16.29
CA THR A 240 20.42 1.36 16.33
C THR A 240 21.28 1.70 15.10
N PRO A 241 22.61 1.56 15.18
CA PRO A 241 23.49 1.78 14.02
C PRO A 241 23.12 0.93 12.79
N GLU A 242 22.71 -0.32 13.00
CA GLU A 242 22.30 -1.24 11.93
C GLU A 242 20.99 -0.76 11.27
N GLN A 243 20.04 -0.30 12.08
CA GLN A 243 18.80 0.30 11.58
C GLN A 243 19.08 1.60 10.81
N ARG A 244 20.01 2.44 11.27
CA ARG A 244 20.45 3.63 10.53
C ARG A 244 21.02 3.25 9.16
N GLN A 245 21.86 2.23 9.08
CA GLN A 245 22.40 1.76 7.79
C GLN A 245 21.31 1.20 6.87
N GLY A 246 20.40 0.40 7.42
CA GLY A 246 19.24 -0.12 6.68
C GLY A 246 18.36 1.00 6.13
N LEU A 247 18.09 2.03 6.94
CA LEU A 247 17.32 3.21 6.54
C LEU A 247 18.01 3.99 5.43
N LYS A 248 19.32 4.24 5.55
CA LYS A 248 20.11 4.87 4.47
C LYS A 248 20.03 4.09 3.16
N LYS A 249 20.07 2.76 3.22
CA LYS A 249 19.94 1.90 2.04
C LYS A 249 18.56 2.04 1.39
N LYS A 250 17.48 2.04 2.17
CA LYS A 250 16.11 2.26 1.67
C LYS A 250 15.96 3.62 0.99
N LEU A 251 16.45 4.69 1.63
CA LEU A 251 16.42 6.04 1.06
C LEU A 251 17.21 6.12 -0.25
N LEU A 252 18.38 5.47 -0.33
CA LEU A 252 19.15 5.37 -1.56
C LEU A 252 18.37 4.66 -2.68
N THR A 253 17.64 3.59 -2.36
CA THR A 253 16.79 2.89 -3.34
C THR A 253 15.72 3.80 -3.92
N VAL A 254 15.07 4.64 -3.10
CA VAL A 254 14.11 5.65 -3.57
C VAL A 254 14.77 6.63 -4.55
N LEU A 255 15.94 7.16 -4.20
CA LEU A 255 16.70 8.08 -5.07
C LEU A 255 17.12 7.44 -6.38
N GLN A 256 17.58 6.17 -6.35
CA GLN A 256 17.95 5.42 -7.54
C GLN A 256 16.75 5.17 -8.46
N ALA A 257 15.59 4.83 -7.90
CA ALA A 257 14.35 4.65 -8.66
C ALA A 257 13.90 5.98 -9.30
N ALA A 258 13.99 7.09 -8.57
CA ALA A 258 13.69 8.42 -9.08
C ALA A 258 14.63 8.80 -10.26
N ALA A 259 15.93 8.57 -10.11
CA ALA A 259 16.91 8.82 -11.17
C ALA A 259 16.64 7.97 -12.42
N ALA A 260 16.33 6.67 -12.26
CA ALA A 260 15.97 5.78 -13.37
C ALA A 260 14.72 6.25 -14.13
N THR A 261 13.78 6.88 -13.43
CA THR A 261 12.55 7.41 -14.01
C THR A 261 12.82 8.69 -14.82
N GLN A 262 13.73 9.56 -14.35
CA GLN A 262 14.17 10.74 -15.10
C GLN A 262 14.92 10.37 -16.39
N VAL A 263 15.71 9.29 -16.40
CA VAL A 263 16.42 8.83 -17.61
C VAL A 263 15.45 8.31 -18.68
N LYS A 264 14.34 7.65 -18.29
CA LYS A 264 13.29 7.22 -19.24
C LYS A 264 12.48 8.38 -19.80
N ALA A 265 12.39 9.51 -19.10
CA ALA A 265 11.67 10.71 -19.56
C ALA A 265 12.40 11.51 -20.65
N ALA A 266 13.63 11.12 -21.06
CA ALA A 266 14.43 11.86 -22.02
C ALA A 266 14.53 11.16 -23.39
N LYS A 267 13.53 11.38 -24.23
CA LYS A 267 13.69 12.10 -25.51
C LYS A 267 12.32 12.68 -25.85
N PRO A 268 12.14 14.02 -25.86
CA PRO A 268 11.10 14.57 -26.70
C PRO A 268 11.37 14.00 -28.10
N SER A 269 10.46 13.16 -28.62
CA SER A 269 10.46 12.95 -30.05
C SER A 269 10.07 14.30 -30.64
N VAL A 270 11.08 15.12 -30.92
CA VAL A 270 10.94 16.17 -31.89
C VAL A 270 10.54 15.41 -33.14
N ARG A 271 9.23 15.35 -33.44
CA ARG A 271 8.75 14.99 -34.77
C ARG A 271 9.67 15.76 -35.71
N PRO A 272 10.37 15.12 -36.66
CA PRO A 272 11.08 15.89 -37.66
C PRO A 272 10.03 16.83 -38.22
N VAL A 273 10.23 18.13 -38.03
CA VAL A 273 9.36 19.15 -38.58
C VAL A 273 9.50 18.95 -40.08
N GLY A 274 8.57 18.19 -40.65
CA GLY A 274 8.43 18.06 -42.08
C GLY A 274 8.36 19.48 -42.59
N THR A 275 9.34 19.87 -43.39
CA THR A 275 9.40 21.17 -44.02
C THR A 275 8.06 21.36 -44.71
N ARG A 276 7.19 22.18 -44.11
CA ARG A 276 5.89 22.50 -44.69
C ARG A 276 6.23 23.30 -45.94
N VAL A 277 6.30 22.64 -47.09
CA VAL A 277 6.43 23.29 -48.39
C VAL A 277 5.14 24.08 -48.57
N GLN A 278 5.14 25.33 -48.11
CA GLN A 278 4.11 26.27 -48.50
C GLN A 278 4.17 26.40 -50.03
N PRO A 279 3.08 26.20 -50.77
CA PRO A 279 3.08 26.49 -52.18
C PRO A 279 3.39 27.97 -52.38
N LYS A 280 4.54 28.27 -53.00
CA LYS A 280 4.92 29.65 -53.36
C LYS A 280 3.81 30.25 -54.22
N ARG A 281 3.16 31.31 -53.73
CA ARG A 281 2.19 32.10 -54.49
C ARG A 281 2.88 32.58 -55.78
N LYS A 282 2.35 32.18 -56.95
CA LYS A 282 2.80 32.72 -58.24
C LYS A 282 2.49 34.22 -58.30
N PRO A 283 3.41 35.07 -58.79
CA PRO A 283 3.16 36.50 -58.90
C PRO A 283 2.05 36.78 -59.91
N LYS A 284 1.08 37.61 -59.50
CA LYS A 284 -0.03 38.09 -60.32
C LYS A 284 0.54 39.00 -61.42
N ARG A 285 0.34 38.62 -62.69
CA ARG A 285 0.74 39.40 -63.88
C ARG A 285 0.04 40.77 -63.82
N LYS A 286 0.82 41.87 -63.83
CA LYS A 286 0.28 43.23 -64.00
C LYS A 286 -0.16 43.40 -65.46
N ARG A 287 -1.28 44.10 -65.66
CA ARG A 287 -1.71 44.61 -66.98
C ARG A 287 -0.75 45.68 -67.45
#